data_AF-A0A329P0Y2-F1
#
_entry.id   AF-A0A329P0Y2-F1
#
_cell.length_a   1.000
_cell.length_b   1.000
_cell.length_c   1.000
_cell.angle_alpha   90.00
_cell.angle_beta   90.00
_cell.angle_gamma   90.00
#
_symmetry.space_group_name_H-M   'P 1'
#
loop_
_entity.id
_entity.type
_entity.pdbx_description
1 polymer ?
#
loop_
_entity_poly.entity_id
_entity_poly.type
_entity_poly.pdbx_seq_one_letter_code
_entity_poly.pdbx_strand_id
1 'polypeptide(L)'
;MNRTRADFYNVQISSLYEYSYLFFIILYFFTNSRVIRYLINFLLILFILQDYYYGGRITSLQLFIVFFYFNMIQKIKTKNIFSFAILGIFINSLVGAYRINYSLTSESIIKIFKKMINNMFVFDTSTYSFYASATHVAAVNYGNINLEYRIDSLFKFIKSIFFGGSNDIGNVTRFVSDHYFQNIGGGIFPSHFYFWLGILGVVLGSFVVVLMMNKFRRKDNIYFNLAYLVLIVSSPRWFLYNPLILFRSQFLFFILFSFSLLIRGLFVKRINKKRSGKEEFS
;
A
#
# COMPACT_ATOMS: atom_id res chain seq x y z
N MET A 1 -12.13 13.74 -9.52
CA MET A 1 -13.29 13.01 -8.98
C MET A 1 -13.46 13.41 -7.52
N ASN A 2 -14.60 14.04 -7.21
CA ASN A 2 -14.86 14.76 -5.96
C ASN A 2 -14.79 13.82 -4.73
N ARG A 3 -13.89 14.14 -3.80
CA ARG A 3 -13.88 13.56 -2.44
C ARG A 3 -14.91 14.31 -1.62
N THR A 4 -16.12 13.78 -1.50
CA THR A 4 -17.12 14.34 -0.57
C THR A 4 -16.80 13.87 0.85
N ARG A 5 -16.93 14.77 1.83
CA ARG A 5 -16.94 14.40 3.25
C ARG A 5 -18.23 13.61 3.48
N ALA A 6 -18.11 12.30 3.63
CA ALA A 6 -19.24 11.45 3.94
C ALA A 6 -19.37 11.33 5.45
N ASP A 7 -20.51 11.76 5.99
CA ASP A 7 -20.94 11.58 7.39
C ASP A 7 -21.16 10.11 7.77
N PHE A 8 -20.96 9.18 6.82
CA PHE A 8 -20.89 7.75 7.04
C PHE A 8 -19.66 7.17 6.35
N TYR A 9 -19.04 6.20 7.04
CA TYR A 9 -17.72 5.62 6.80
C TYR A 9 -17.44 5.24 5.33
N ASN A 10 -16.96 6.17 4.51
CA ASN A 10 -16.45 5.85 3.18
C ASN A 10 -15.36 6.84 2.74
N VAL A 11 -14.11 6.57 3.14
CA VAL A 11 -12.97 7.26 2.54
C VAL A 11 -12.77 6.64 1.16
N GLN A 12 -13.34 7.26 0.12
CA GLN A 12 -13.07 6.88 -1.26
C GLN A 12 -11.64 7.31 -1.63
N ILE A 13 -10.67 6.46 -1.30
CA ILE A 13 -9.30 6.62 -1.77
C ILE A 13 -9.30 6.25 -3.26
N SER A 14 -8.91 7.19 -4.12
CA SER A 14 -8.67 6.88 -5.53
C SER A 14 -7.57 5.83 -5.63
N SER A 15 -7.76 4.82 -6.48
CA SER A 15 -6.74 3.81 -6.79
C SER A 15 -5.39 4.45 -7.16
N LEU A 16 -5.40 5.58 -7.87
CA LEU A 16 -4.19 6.32 -8.23
C LEU A 16 -3.41 6.81 -7.00
N TYR A 17 -4.12 7.14 -5.93
CA TYR A 17 -3.54 7.56 -4.67
C TYR A 17 -2.94 6.38 -3.90
N GLU A 18 -3.59 5.20 -3.91
CA GLU A 18 -3.06 3.98 -3.27
C GLU A 18 -1.72 3.54 -3.84
N TYR A 19 -1.51 3.71 -5.15
CA TYR A 19 -0.27 3.36 -5.84
C TYR A 19 0.69 4.54 -6.03
N SER A 20 0.42 5.70 -5.40
CA SER A 20 1.23 6.92 -5.55
C SER A 20 2.70 6.72 -5.17
N TYR A 21 2.99 5.87 -4.18
CA TYR A 21 4.35 5.56 -3.74
C TYR A 21 5.21 4.93 -4.86
N LEU A 22 4.61 4.23 -5.84
CA LEU A 22 5.33 3.70 -7.01
C LEU A 22 5.92 4.84 -7.84
N PHE A 23 5.13 5.89 -8.08
CA PHE A 23 5.58 7.06 -8.82
C PHE A 23 6.72 7.78 -8.08
N PHE A 24 6.60 7.95 -6.76
CA PHE A 24 7.68 8.56 -5.98
C PHE A 24 8.98 7.75 -6.03
N ILE A 25 8.91 6.42 -5.91
CA ILE A 25 10.10 5.55 -6.03
C ILE A 25 10.78 5.75 -7.39
N ILE A 26 10.00 5.78 -8.48
CA ILE A 26 10.51 5.98 -9.84
C ILE A 26 11.11 7.39 -9.99
N LEU A 27 10.45 8.43 -9.49
CA LEU A 27 10.93 9.80 -9.53
C LEU A 27 12.27 9.96 -8.79
N TYR A 28 12.39 9.40 -7.59
CA TYR A 28 13.65 9.40 -6.84
C TYR A 28 14.76 8.68 -7.59
N PHE A 29 14.45 7.56 -8.25
CA PHE A 29 15.42 6.79 -9.00
C PHE A 29 16.01 7.56 -10.19
N PHE A 30 15.18 8.26 -10.98
CA PHE A 30 15.65 8.99 -12.16
C PHE A 30 16.21 10.39 -11.86
N THR A 31 16.03 10.91 -10.65
CA THR A 31 16.42 12.28 -10.31
C THR A 31 17.85 12.37 -9.79
N ASN A 32 18.71 13.07 -10.54
CA ASN A 32 20.06 13.46 -10.09
C ASN A 32 20.16 14.91 -9.60
N SER A 33 19.19 15.77 -9.91
CA SER A 33 19.20 17.19 -9.52
C SER A 33 18.74 17.38 -8.07
N ARG A 34 19.52 18.15 -7.29
CA ARG A 34 19.17 18.51 -5.90
C ARG A 34 17.86 19.31 -5.84
N VAL A 35 17.65 20.24 -6.78
CA VAL A 35 16.43 21.07 -6.85
C VAL A 35 15.19 20.20 -7.09
N ILE A 36 15.26 19.29 -8.07
CA ILE A 36 14.15 18.36 -8.35
C ILE A 36 13.91 17.45 -7.16
N ARG A 37 14.97 17.01 -6.45
CA ARG A 37 14.80 16.22 -5.23
C ARG A 37 14.07 16.98 -4.12
N TYR A 38 14.34 18.27 -3.93
CA TYR A 38 13.56 19.10 -3.00
C TYR A 38 12.09 19.24 -3.43
N LEU A 39 11.84 19.39 -4.73
CA LEU A 39 10.47 19.42 -5.26
C LEU A 39 9.73 18.09 -5.03
N ILE A 40 10.39 16.96 -5.25
CA ILE A 40 9.83 15.62 -4.96
C ILE A 40 9.50 15.49 -3.48
N ASN A 41 10.42 15.90 -2.58
CA ASN A 41 10.19 15.90 -1.14
C ASN A 41 8.98 16.77 -0.77
N PHE A 42 8.89 17.97 -1.32
CA PHE A 42 7.77 18.87 -1.10
C PHE A 42 6.43 18.26 -1.54
N LEU A 43 6.36 17.72 -2.76
CA LEU A 43 5.17 17.04 -3.27
C LEU A 43 4.79 15.80 -2.44
N LEU A 44 5.78 15.02 -2.00
CA LEU A 44 5.55 13.85 -1.15
C LEU A 44 4.92 14.26 0.19
N ILE A 45 5.46 15.31 0.82
CA ILE A 45 4.92 15.85 2.08
C ILE A 45 3.49 16.37 1.87
N LEU A 46 3.22 17.09 0.78
CA LEU A 46 1.86 17.53 0.45
C LEU A 46 0.89 16.36 0.29
N PHE A 47 1.32 15.26 -0.34
CA PHE A 47 0.51 14.05 -0.42
C PHE A 47 0.22 13.51 0.97
N ILE A 48 1.23 13.31 1.82
CA ILE A 48 1.04 12.82 3.20
C ILE A 48 0.04 13.69 3.98
N LEU A 49 0.22 15.02 3.96
CA LEU A 49 -0.67 15.95 4.67
C LEU A 49 -2.09 15.87 4.13
N GLN A 50 -2.25 15.73 2.81
CA GLN A 50 -3.54 15.53 2.19
C GLN A 50 -4.18 14.21 2.63
N ASP A 51 -3.46 13.08 2.68
CA ASP A 51 -4.00 11.79 3.17
C ASP A 51 -4.51 11.95 4.61
N TYR A 52 -3.69 12.54 5.48
CA TYR A 52 -4.02 12.76 6.89
C TYR A 52 -5.24 13.67 7.08
N TYR A 53 -5.37 14.71 6.25
CA TYR A 53 -6.55 15.58 6.27
C TYR A 53 -7.85 14.81 5.98
N TYR A 54 -7.81 13.84 5.07
CA TYR A 54 -8.95 12.95 4.76
C TYR A 54 -9.01 11.70 5.65
N GLY A 55 -8.21 11.63 6.71
CA GLY A 55 -8.19 10.49 7.64
C GLY A 55 -7.59 9.21 7.06
N GLY A 56 -6.89 9.30 5.93
CA GLY A 56 -6.02 8.24 5.43
C GLY A 56 -4.80 8.05 6.34
N ARG A 57 -4.28 6.82 6.42
CA ARG A 57 -3.18 6.46 7.34
C ARG A 57 -2.12 5.62 6.64
N ILE A 58 -2.57 4.57 5.96
CA ILE A 58 -1.67 3.59 5.36
C ILE A 58 -0.95 4.17 4.16
N THR A 59 -1.64 4.92 3.29
CA THR A 59 -0.97 5.54 2.14
C THR A 59 0.10 6.51 2.61
N SER A 60 -0.21 7.35 3.61
CA SER A 60 0.79 8.16 4.31
C SER A 60 1.96 7.34 4.85
N LEU A 61 1.70 6.23 5.55
CA LEU A 61 2.76 5.36 6.06
C LEU A 61 3.65 4.82 4.92
N GLN A 62 3.06 4.41 3.81
CA GLN A 62 3.80 3.97 2.61
C GLN A 62 4.71 5.09 2.08
N LEU A 63 4.19 6.31 1.95
CA LEU A 63 4.97 7.48 1.51
C LEU A 63 6.05 7.89 2.51
N PHE A 64 5.81 7.76 3.81
CA PHE A 64 6.81 7.96 4.85
C PHE A 64 7.97 6.96 4.73
N ILE A 65 7.67 5.68 4.47
CA ILE A 65 8.71 4.66 4.24
C ILE A 65 9.55 5.04 3.00
N VAL A 66 8.93 5.49 1.91
CA VAL A 66 9.67 5.98 0.73
C VAL A 66 10.56 7.17 1.07
N PHE A 67 10.02 8.19 1.74
CA PHE A 67 10.77 9.37 2.14
C PHE A 67 11.98 9.01 3.01
N PHE A 68 11.76 8.14 4.00
CA PHE A 68 12.80 7.68 4.92
C PHE A 68 13.90 6.91 4.19
N TYR A 69 13.51 6.00 3.28
CA TYR A 69 14.46 5.21 2.50
C TYR A 69 15.39 6.11 1.67
N PHE A 70 14.84 7.06 0.90
CA PHE A 70 15.65 7.87 -0.02
C PHE A 70 16.41 9.02 0.65
N ASN A 71 15.93 9.56 1.78
CA ASN A 71 16.53 10.75 2.39
C ASN A 71 17.29 10.47 3.71
N MET A 72 16.93 9.42 4.45
CA MET A 72 17.31 9.27 5.85
C MET A 72 17.94 7.91 6.21
N ILE A 73 17.81 6.87 5.39
CA ILE A 73 18.25 5.51 5.74
C ILE A 73 19.74 5.40 6.12
N GLN A 74 20.60 6.21 5.50
CA GLN A 74 22.04 6.24 5.80
C GLN A 74 22.39 7.11 7.02
N LYS A 75 21.48 8.00 7.43
CA LYS A 75 21.72 8.97 8.52
C LYS A 75 21.23 8.46 9.88
N ILE A 76 20.41 7.41 9.89
CA ILE A 76 19.70 6.96 11.08
C ILE A 76 20.34 5.70 11.63
N LYS A 77 20.73 5.76 12.91
CA LYS A 77 21.17 4.58 13.67
C LYS A 77 19.97 3.65 13.90
N THR A 78 20.20 2.34 13.88
CA THR A 78 19.16 1.32 14.09
C THR A 78 18.36 1.52 15.37
N LYS A 79 19.00 1.99 16.45
CA LYS A 79 18.35 2.31 17.73
C LYS A 79 17.25 3.38 17.59
N ASN A 80 17.43 4.35 16.70
CA ASN A 80 16.49 5.45 16.52
C ASN A 80 15.26 5.01 15.69
N ILE A 81 15.36 3.91 14.91
CA ILE A 81 14.23 3.37 14.15
C ILE A 81 13.08 3.00 15.09
N PHE A 82 13.39 2.41 16.25
CA PHE A 82 12.38 2.06 17.24
C PHE A 82 11.66 3.30 17.79
N SER A 83 12.40 4.36 18.12
CA SER A 83 11.82 5.64 18.55
C SER A 83 10.93 6.25 17.47
N PHE A 84 11.35 6.22 16.20
CA PHE A 84 10.52 6.69 15.08
C PHE A 84 9.27 5.84 14.88
N ALA A 85 9.33 4.53 15.13
CA ALA A 85 8.16 3.65 15.06
C ALA A 85 7.12 4.01 16.14
N ILE A 86 7.57 4.26 17.38
CA ILE A 86 6.68 4.72 18.47
C ILE A 86 6.04 6.07 18.13
N LEU A 87 6.83 7.02 17.63
CA LEU A 87 6.30 8.31 17.18
C LEU A 87 5.31 8.15 16.03
N GLY A 88 5.60 7.26 15.08
CA GLY A 88 4.70 6.94 13.97
C GLY A 88 3.37 6.35 14.45
N ILE A 89 3.41 5.46 15.45
CA ILE A 89 2.21 4.91 16.10
C ILE A 89 1.38 6.03 16.70
N PHE A 90 2.00 6.90 17.49
CA PHE A 90 1.34 8.03 18.14
C PHE A 90 0.67 8.97 17.13
N ILE A 91 1.38 9.37 16.06
CA ILE A 91 0.85 10.23 14.99
C ILE A 91 -0.33 9.56 14.29
N ASN A 92 -0.23 8.27 13.95
CA ASN A 92 -1.32 7.54 13.28
C ASN A 92 -2.55 7.37 14.17
N SER A 93 -2.37 7.23 15.48
CA SER A 93 -3.46 7.19 16.45
C SER A 93 -4.13 8.55 16.60
N LEU A 94 -3.38 9.65 16.59
CA LEU A 94 -3.93 11.01 16.56
C LEU A 94 -4.79 11.25 15.32
N VAL A 95 -4.29 10.86 14.14
CA VAL A 95 -5.06 10.96 12.88
C VAL A 95 -6.32 10.11 12.94
N GLY A 96 -6.25 8.91 13.55
CA GLY A 96 -7.41 8.06 13.78
C GLY A 96 -8.48 8.72 14.65
N ALA A 97 -8.08 9.36 15.75
CA ALA A 97 -8.99 10.07 16.65
C ALA A 97 -9.55 11.35 16.01
N TYR A 98 -8.76 12.09 15.23
CA TYR A 98 -9.19 13.26 14.47
C TYR A 98 -10.33 12.93 13.47
N ARG A 99 -10.19 11.80 12.77
CA ARG A 99 -11.14 11.35 11.74
C ARG A 99 -12.59 11.23 12.22
N ILE A 100 -12.81 11.06 13.52
CA ILE A 100 -14.15 10.83 14.08
C ILE A 100 -14.93 12.15 14.20
N ASN A 101 -14.25 13.26 14.48
CA ASN A 101 -14.91 14.54 14.74
C ASN A 101 -14.67 15.58 13.63
N TYR A 102 -13.69 15.37 12.74
CA TYR A 102 -13.24 16.28 11.67
C TYR A 102 -13.18 17.78 12.06
N SER A 103 -13.02 18.07 13.36
CA SER A 103 -13.05 19.40 13.94
C SER A 103 -11.85 19.58 14.85
N LEU A 104 -11.17 20.73 14.71
CA LEU A 104 -9.97 21.10 15.46
C LEU A 104 -10.30 22.24 16.44
N THR A 105 -11.36 22.11 17.22
CA THR A 105 -11.65 23.04 18.32
C THR A 105 -10.86 22.63 19.57
N SER A 106 -10.57 23.56 20.49
CA SER A 106 -9.81 23.26 21.71
C SER A 106 -10.45 22.16 22.56
N GLU A 107 -11.78 22.12 22.62
CA GLU A 107 -12.54 21.04 23.25
C GLU A 107 -12.40 19.69 22.53
N SER A 108 -12.22 19.69 21.21
CA SER A 108 -12.08 18.45 20.43
C SER A 108 -10.72 17.78 20.66
N ILE A 109 -9.66 18.55 20.88
CA ILE A 109 -8.30 18.04 21.14
C ILE A 109 -8.27 17.24 22.45
N ILE A 110 -8.83 17.78 23.54
CA ILE A 110 -8.89 17.09 24.84
C ILE A 110 -9.71 15.78 24.71
N LYS A 111 -10.82 15.81 23.95
CA LYS A 111 -11.63 14.62 23.66
C LYS A 111 -10.85 13.57 22.87
N ILE A 112 -10.02 13.97 21.89
CA ILE A 112 -9.14 13.09 21.12
C ILE A 112 -8.14 12.38 22.04
N PHE A 113 -7.45 13.13 22.91
CA PHE A 113 -6.48 12.54 23.85
C PHE A 113 -7.12 11.58 24.86
N LYS A 114 -8.24 11.98 25.48
CA LYS A 114 -8.97 11.08 26.41
C LYS A 114 -9.40 9.79 25.72
N LYS A 115 -9.85 9.87 24.47
CA LYS A 115 -10.25 8.69 23.68
C LYS A 115 -9.07 7.79 23.33
N MET A 116 -7.91 8.36 23.01
CA MET A 116 -6.70 7.55 22.75
C MET A 116 -6.26 6.75 23.98
N ILE A 117 -6.33 7.35 25.17
CA ILE A 117 -6.03 6.67 26.44
C ILE A 117 -7.08 5.58 26.71
N ASN A 118 -8.37 5.89 26.56
CA ASN A 118 -9.45 4.92 26.79
C ASN A 118 -9.38 3.72 25.83
N ASN A 119 -8.96 3.96 24.59
CA ASN A 119 -8.77 2.91 23.60
C ASN A 119 -7.37 2.25 23.71
N MET A 120 -6.57 2.58 24.73
CA MET A 120 -5.21 2.05 24.93
C MET A 120 -4.32 2.17 23.68
N PHE A 121 -4.49 3.24 22.90
CA PHE A 121 -3.80 3.45 21.62
C PHE A 121 -4.02 2.34 20.57
N VAL A 122 -5.11 1.56 20.69
CA VAL A 122 -5.46 0.50 19.75
C VAL A 122 -5.82 1.08 18.38
N PHE A 123 -5.28 0.47 17.33
CA PHE A 123 -5.56 0.84 15.95
C PHE A 123 -6.82 0.14 15.43
N ASP A 124 -7.87 0.93 15.16
CA ASP A 124 -9.12 0.40 14.57
C ASP A 124 -8.86 -0.41 13.29
N THR A 125 -7.86 -0.02 12.49
CA THR A 125 -7.48 -0.74 11.26
C THR A 125 -7.09 -2.19 11.54
N SER A 126 -6.21 -2.42 12.53
CA SER A 126 -5.76 -3.76 12.87
C SER A 126 -6.89 -4.58 13.47
N THR A 127 -7.73 -3.96 14.30
CA THR A 127 -8.91 -4.57 14.89
C THR A 127 -9.92 -5.01 13.83
N TYR A 128 -10.30 -4.14 12.89
CA TYR A 128 -11.21 -4.49 11.80
C TYR A 128 -10.65 -5.59 10.91
N SER A 129 -9.35 -5.52 10.60
CA SER A 129 -8.67 -6.55 9.79
C SER A 129 -8.66 -7.91 10.50
N PHE A 130 -8.50 -7.92 11.82
CA PHE A 130 -8.57 -9.14 12.63
C PHE A 130 -9.98 -9.75 12.60
N TYR A 131 -11.02 -8.96 12.85
CA TYR A 131 -12.41 -9.45 12.81
C TYR A 131 -12.82 -9.94 11.41
N ALA A 132 -12.46 -9.22 10.35
CA ALA A 132 -12.65 -9.69 8.98
C ALA A 132 -11.91 -11.01 8.70
N SER A 133 -10.78 -11.25 9.35
CA SER A 133 -10.06 -12.52 9.22
C SER A 133 -10.76 -13.67 9.92
N ALA A 134 -11.37 -13.40 11.08
CA ALA A 134 -12.20 -14.37 11.77
C ALA A 134 -13.42 -14.75 10.91
N THR A 135 -14.05 -13.79 10.21
CA THR A 135 -15.16 -14.10 9.30
C THR A 135 -14.73 -14.95 8.11
N HIS A 136 -13.53 -14.74 7.55
CA HIS A 136 -12.99 -15.63 6.49
C HIS A 136 -12.88 -17.08 6.96
N VAL A 137 -12.36 -17.30 8.17
CA VAL A 137 -12.21 -18.63 8.76
C VAL A 137 -13.58 -19.23 9.09
N ALA A 138 -14.48 -18.43 9.66
CA ALA A 138 -15.84 -18.85 10.00
C ALA A 138 -16.65 -19.23 8.76
N ALA A 139 -16.49 -18.50 7.65
CA ALA A 139 -17.15 -18.82 6.38
C ALA A 139 -16.76 -20.20 5.86
N VAL A 140 -15.50 -20.61 6.01
CA VAL A 140 -15.04 -21.95 5.63
C VAL A 140 -15.55 -23.03 6.60
N ASN A 141 -15.45 -22.79 7.90
CA ASN A 141 -15.70 -23.84 8.91
C ASN A 141 -17.16 -23.99 9.33
N TYR A 142 -17.93 -22.89 9.30
CA TYR A 142 -19.32 -22.84 9.74
C TYR A 142 -20.29 -22.42 8.63
N GLY A 143 -19.80 -21.69 7.62
CA GLY A 143 -20.62 -21.24 6.48
C GLY A 143 -20.88 -22.31 5.42
N ASN A 144 -20.30 -23.52 5.55
CA ASN A 144 -20.44 -24.63 4.59
C ASN A 144 -20.18 -24.23 3.13
N ILE A 145 -19.19 -23.36 2.89
CA ILE A 145 -18.81 -22.95 1.54
C ILE A 145 -18.22 -24.14 0.78
N ASN A 146 -18.82 -24.48 -0.35
CA ASN A 146 -18.28 -25.49 -1.27
C ASN A 146 -16.89 -25.10 -1.78
N LEU A 147 -16.02 -26.09 -1.91
CA LEU A 147 -14.66 -25.91 -2.44
C LEU A 147 -14.64 -25.29 -3.85
N GLU A 148 -15.63 -25.59 -4.68
CA GLU A 148 -15.77 -25.04 -6.02
C GLU A 148 -15.86 -23.50 -6.01
N TYR A 149 -16.70 -22.91 -5.14
CA TYR A 149 -16.81 -21.45 -5.01
C TYR A 149 -15.51 -20.81 -4.49
N ARG A 150 -14.78 -21.52 -3.63
CA ARG A 150 -13.49 -21.06 -3.10
C ARG A 150 -12.42 -21.02 -4.19
N ILE A 151 -12.41 -22.03 -5.05
CA ILE A 151 -11.50 -22.11 -6.20
C ILE A 151 -11.88 -21.06 -7.26
N ASP A 152 -13.17 -20.86 -7.56
CA ASP A 152 -13.62 -19.79 -8.44
C ASP A 152 -13.20 -18.41 -7.91
N SER A 153 -13.38 -18.17 -6.60
CA SER A 153 -12.87 -16.97 -5.91
C SER A 153 -11.38 -16.77 -6.14
N LEU A 154 -10.56 -17.82 -6.00
CA LEU A 154 -9.12 -17.75 -6.25
C LEU A 154 -8.80 -17.39 -7.71
N PHE A 155 -9.49 -17.98 -8.68
CA PHE A 155 -9.29 -17.66 -10.09
C PHE A 155 -9.69 -16.21 -10.41
N LYS A 156 -10.82 -15.73 -9.86
CA LYS A 156 -11.22 -14.32 -10.03
C LYS A 156 -10.24 -13.37 -9.34
N PHE A 157 -9.70 -13.75 -8.19
CA PHE A 157 -8.60 -13.03 -7.55
C PHE A 157 -7.38 -12.92 -8.47
N ILE A 158 -6.92 -14.02 -9.07
CA ILE A 158 -5.77 -14.00 -9.99
C ILE A 158 -6.05 -13.09 -11.19
N LYS A 159 -7.24 -13.18 -11.81
CA LYS A 159 -7.64 -12.27 -12.90
C LYS A 159 -7.60 -10.80 -12.47
N SER A 160 -8.01 -10.51 -11.23
CA SER A 160 -8.05 -9.15 -10.72
C SER A 160 -6.69 -8.46 -10.57
N ILE A 161 -5.61 -9.25 -10.48
CA ILE A 161 -4.23 -8.73 -10.45
C ILE A 161 -3.91 -7.97 -11.74
N PHE A 162 -4.35 -8.50 -12.88
CA PHE A 162 -4.04 -7.96 -14.21
C PHE A 162 -5.08 -6.95 -14.71
N PHE A 163 -6.36 -7.29 -14.58
CA PHE A 163 -7.45 -6.53 -15.21
C PHE A 163 -8.14 -5.53 -14.27
N GLY A 164 -7.90 -5.64 -12.96
CA GLY A 164 -8.61 -4.88 -11.95
C GLY A 164 -9.63 -5.69 -11.17
N GLY A 165 -9.94 -5.24 -9.95
CA GLY A 165 -10.96 -5.88 -9.13
C GLY A 165 -12.35 -5.51 -9.61
N SER A 166 -13.15 -6.52 -9.94
CA SER A 166 -14.60 -6.42 -9.96
C SER A 166 -15.16 -6.55 -8.54
N ASN A 167 -16.37 -6.05 -8.30
CA ASN A 167 -17.14 -6.29 -7.07
C ASN A 167 -17.67 -7.74 -7.02
N ASP A 168 -16.78 -8.71 -7.22
CA ASP A 168 -17.11 -10.12 -7.43
C ASP A 168 -16.41 -10.99 -6.38
N ILE A 169 -16.65 -12.31 -6.43
CA ILE A 169 -16.20 -13.33 -5.48
C ILE A 169 -14.69 -13.34 -5.23
N GLY A 170 -13.89 -12.74 -6.11
CA GLY A 170 -12.43 -12.62 -5.97
C GLY A 170 -11.99 -11.68 -4.84
N ASN A 171 -12.87 -10.80 -4.35
CA ASN A 171 -12.66 -10.06 -3.12
C ASN A 171 -13.26 -10.83 -1.94
N VAL A 172 -12.44 -11.70 -1.33
CA VAL A 172 -12.85 -12.60 -0.23
C VAL A 172 -13.57 -11.86 0.88
N THR A 173 -13.00 -10.76 1.38
CA THR A 173 -13.56 -10.00 2.49
C THR A 173 -14.97 -9.50 2.20
N ARG A 174 -15.14 -8.93 1.01
CA ARG A 174 -16.45 -8.45 0.57
C ARG A 174 -17.42 -9.61 0.34
N PHE A 175 -16.99 -10.64 -0.37
CA PHE A 175 -17.83 -11.81 -0.63
C PHE A 175 -18.36 -12.44 0.66
N VAL A 176 -17.48 -12.63 1.65
CA VAL A 176 -17.86 -13.14 2.97
C VAL A 176 -18.80 -12.19 3.70
N SER A 177 -18.59 -10.88 3.60
CA SER A 177 -19.50 -9.87 4.19
C SER A 177 -20.89 -9.93 3.58
N ASP A 178 -20.97 -10.09 2.26
CA ASP A 178 -22.22 -10.01 1.51
C ASP A 178 -23.07 -11.30 1.65
N HIS A 179 -22.45 -12.45 1.93
CA HIS A 179 -23.13 -13.75 1.87
C HIS A 179 -23.09 -14.59 3.17
N TYR A 180 -22.19 -14.31 4.11
CA TYR A 180 -21.99 -15.18 5.29
C TYR A 180 -21.95 -14.40 6.61
N PHE A 181 -20.94 -13.56 6.80
CA PHE A 181 -20.69 -12.88 8.08
C PHE A 181 -20.28 -11.43 7.86
N GLN A 182 -21.05 -10.52 8.44
CA GLN A 182 -20.81 -9.08 8.33
C GLN A 182 -19.40 -8.71 8.81
N ASN A 183 -18.70 -7.90 8.02
CA ASN A 183 -17.43 -7.32 8.39
C ASN A 183 -17.25 -5.94 7.74
N ILE A 184 -16.31 -5.13 8.26
CA ILE A 184 -16.12 -3.73 7.86
C ILE A 184 -14.92 -3.60 6.89
N GLY A 185 -14.48 -4.71 6.29
CA GLY A 185 -13.34 -4.75 5.39
C GLY A 185 -11.99 -5.01 6.07
N GLY A 186 -10.95 -5.15 5.24
CA GLY A 186 -9.61 -5.55 5.67
C GLY A 186 -9.39 -7.06 5.49
N GLY A 187 -8.59 -7.65 6.36
CA GLY A 187 -8.34 -9.08 6.41
C GLY A 187 -6.85 -9.37 6.28
N ILE A 188 -6.30 -10.06 7.27
CA ILE A 188 -4.88 -10.37 7.28
C ILE A 188 -4.54 -11.32 6.13
N PHE A 189 -3.34 -11.16 5.57
CA PHE A 189 -2.90 -11.93 4.41
C PHE A 189 -3.14 -13.45 4.55
N PRO A 190 -2.80 -14.12 5.68
CA PRO A 190 -3.05 -15.55 5.84
C PRO A 190 -4.53 -15.96 5.73
N SER A 191 -5.47 -15.13 6.19
CA SER A 191 -6.89 -15.52 6.24
C SER A 191 -7.51 -15.64 4.86
N HIS A 192 -7.03 -14.86 3.88
CA HIS A 192 -7.44 -14.96 2.48
C HIS A 192 -7.01 -16.30 1.86
N PHE A 193 -5.76 -16.71 2.12
CA PHE A 193 -5.24 -17.97 1.62
C PHE A 193 -5.88 -19.18 2.33
N TYR A 194 -6.19 -19.04 3.62
CA TYR A 194 -7.02 -20.01 4.34
C TYR A 194 -8.41 -20.13 3.73
N PHE A 195 -9.04 -19.00 3.39
CA PHE A 195 -10.32 -19.01 2.71
C PHE A 195 -10.27 -19.81 1.42
N TRP A 196 -9.23 -19.67 0.57
CA TRP A 196 -9.19 -20.42 -0.69
C TRP A 196 -8.86 -21.91 -0.54
N LEU A 197 -7.80 -22.26 0.20
CA LEU A 197 -7.25 -23.62 0.20
C LEU A 197 -6.99 -24.18 1.61
N GLY A 198 -7.54 -23.56 2.65
CA GLY A 198 -7.32 -23.95 4.04
C GLY A 198 -5.87 -23.78 4.45
N ILE A 199 -5.37 -24.67 5.32
CA ILE A 199 -3.99 -24.59 5.84
C ILE A 199 -2.94 -24.68 4.72
N LEU A 200 -3.21 -25.46 3.66
CA LEU A 200 -2.34 -25.56 2.49
C LEU A 200 -2.19 -24.21 1.80
N GLY A 201 -3.29 -23.45 1.68
CA GLY A 201 -3.24 -22.10 1.13
C GLY A 201 -2.33 -21.18 1.92
N VAL A 202 -2.40 -21.22 3.25
CA VAL A 202 -1.57 -20.39 4.12
C VAL A 202 -0.08 -20.68 3.87
N VAL A 203 0.30 -21.96 3.82
CA VAL A 203 1.68 -22.39 3.54
C VAL A 203 2.13 -21.89 2.16
N LEU A 204 1.30 -22.05 1.13
CA LEU A 204 1.58 -21.58 -0.23
C LEU A 204 1.74 -20.05 -0.29
N GLY A 205 0.85 -19.30 0.38
CA GLY A 205 0.92 -17.85 0.46
C GLY A 205 2.22 -17.37 1.12
N SER A 206 2.62 -17.99 2.23
CA SER A 206 3.90 -17.72 2.89
C SER A 206 5.09 -18.05 1.99
N PHE A 207 5.05 -19.19 1.30
CA PHE A 207 6.09 -19.60 0.37
C PHE A 207 6.28 -18.59 -0.77
N VAL A 208 5.18 -18.09 -1.35
CA VAL A 208 5.22 -17.06 -2.40
C VAL A 208 5.91 -15.78 -1.91
N VAL A 209 5.58 -15.30 -0.71
CA VAL A 209 6.23 -14.09 -0.14
C VAL A 209 7.73 -14.31 0.06
N VAL A 210 8.12 -15.46 0.62
CA VAL A 210 9.53 -15.80 0.84
C VAL A 210 10.29 -15.89 -0.48
N LEU A 211 9.71 -16.53 -1.50
CA LEU A 211 10.29 -16.58 -2.84
C LEU A 211 10.50 -15.19 -3.43
N MET A 212 9.49 -14.31 -3.32
CA MET A 212 9.59 -12.93 -3.80
C MET A 212 10.71 -12.17 -3.08
N MET A 213 10.78 -12.25 -1.75
CA MET A 213 11.82 -11.59 -0.96
C MET A 213 13.22 -12.07 -1.34
N ASN A 214 13.42 -13.39 -1.46
CA ASN A 214 14.71 -13.97 -1.83
C ASN A 214 15.11 -13.63 -3.27
N LYS A 215 14.16 -13.62 -4.22
CA LYS A 215 14.42 -13.30 -5.61
C LYS A 215 14.71 -11.81 -5.84
N PHE A 216 14.03 -10.93 -5.11
CA PHE A 216 14.19 -9.47 -5.26
C PHE A 216 15.42 -8.92 -4.51
N ARG A 217 15.88 -9.60 -3.47
CA ARG A 217 17.12 -9.25 -2.76
C ARG A 217 18.37 -9.65 -3.56
N ARG A 218 18.61 -8.99 -4.69
CA ARG A 218 19.78 -9.19 -5.56
C ARG A 218 20.66 -7.96 -5.58
N LYS A 219 21.87 -8.06 -5.00
CA LYS A 219 22.80 -6.93 -4.86
C LYS A 219 23.10 -6.23 -6.19
N ASP A 220 23.23 -7.00 -7.27
CA ASP A 220 23.78 -6.50 -8.53
C ASP A 220 22.73 -5.94 -9.49
N ASN A 221 21.44 -6.04 -9.15
CA ASN A 221 20.38 -5.61 -10.05
C ASN A 221 19.45 -4.60 -9.37
N ILE A 222 19.63 -3.34 -9.78
CA ILE A 222 18.85 -2.20 -9.30
C ILE A 222 17.35 -2.37 -9.51
N TYR A 223 16.94 -3.05 -10.59
CA TYR A 223 15.53 -3.32 -10.88
C TYR A 223 14.92 -4.18 -9.76
N PHE A 224 15.60 -5.27 -9.40
CA PHE A 224 15.14 -6.17 -8.34
C PHE A 224 15.23 -5.51 -6.96
N ASN A 225 16.23 -4.66 -6.70
CA ASN A 225 16.32 -3.90 -5.46
C ASN A 225 15.15 -2.90 -5.30
N LEU A 226 14.74 -2.23 -6.37
CA LEU A 226 13.56 -1.35 -6.33
C LEU A 226 12.25 -2.15 -6.17
N ALA A 227 12.13 -3.31 -6.83
CA ALA A 227 10.99 -4.22 -6.60
C ALA A 227 10.93 -4.71 -5.14
N TYR A 228 12.09 -4.96 -4.53
CA TYR A 228 12.20 -5.29 -3.10
C TYR A 228 11.74 -4.11 -2.21
N LEU A 229 12.13 -2.87 -2.56
CA LEU A 229 11.63 -1.68 -1.88
C LEU A 229 10.10 -1.55 -2.00
N VAL A 230 9.54 -1.79 -3.19
CA VAL A 230 8.08 -1.81 -3.41
C VAL A 230 7.40 -2.87 -2.53
N LEU A 231 8.02 -4.04 -2.36
CA LEU A 231 7.51 -5.12 -1.49
C LEU A 231 7.44 -4.65 -0.04
N ILE A 232 8.50 -4.00 0.46
CA ILE A 232 8.57 -3.46 1.83
C ILE A 232 7.55 -2.33 2.01
N VAL A 233 7.55 -1.35 1.13
CA VAL A 233 6.65 -0.18 1.21
C VAL A 233 5.20 -0.62 1.16
N SER A 234 4.85 -1.60 0.33
CA SER A 234 3.47 -2.08 0.21
C SER A 234 3.01 -2.97 1.39
N SER A 235 3.93 -3.45 2.24
CA SER A 235 3.65 -4.41 3.31
C SER A 235 2.56 -4.03 4.30
N PRO A 236 2.45 -2.79 4.80
CA PRO A 236 1.39 -2.47 5.75
C PRO A 236 -0.01 -2.67 5.15
N ARG A 237 -0.13 -2.52 3.83
CA ARG A 237 -1.41 -2.57 3.12
C ARG A 237 -1.76 -3.98 2.69
N TRP A 238 -0.86 -4.69 2.00
CA TRP A 238 -1.19 -6.04 1.55
C TRP A 238 -1.28 -7.05 2.70
N PHE A 239 -0.60 -6.78 3.82
CA PHE A 239 -0.68 -7.64 4.99
C PHE A 239 -2.00 -7.49 5.75
N LEU A 240 -2.55 -6.28 5.86
CA LEU A 240 -3.76 -6.01 6.65
C LEU A 240 -5.05 -5.95 5.84
N TYR A 241 -4.99 -5.64 4.55
CA TYR A 241 -6.19 -5.37 3.75
C TYR A 241 -6.51 -6.42 2.72
N ASN A 242 -5.59 -6.65 1.78
CA ASN A 242 -5.87 -7.52 0.65
C ASN A 242 -4.55 -7.95 -0.04
N PRO A 243 -4.32 -9.26 -0.25
CA PRO A 243 -3.19 -9.78 -1.01
C PRO A 243 -3.07 -9.23 -2.43
N LEU A 244 -4.16 -8.75 -3.04
CA LEU A 244 -4.19 -8.15 -4.37
C LEU A 244 -3.14 -7.04 -4.50
N ILE A 245 -2.97 -6.27 -3.43
CA ILE A 245 -2.09 -5.12 -3.40
C ILE A 245 -0.63 -5.57 -3.51
N LEU A 246 -0.25 -6.73 -2.95
CA LEU A 246 1.10 -7.29 -3.09
C LEU A 246 1.42 -7.54 -4.56
N PHE A 247 0.59 -8.33 -5.23
CA PHE A 247 0.85 -8.75 -6.61
C PHE A 247 0.69 -7.61 -7.60
N ARG A 248 -0.37 -6.81 -7.45
CA ARG A 248 -0.67 -5.71 -8.36
C ARG A 248 0.33 -4.59 -8.26
N SER A 249 0.83 -4.27 -7.07
CA SER A 249 1.88 -3.25 -6.91
C SER A 249 3.16 -3.64 -7.62
N GLN A 250 3.54 -4.92 -7.53
CA GLN A 250 4.71 -5.44 -8.25
C GLN A 250 4.48 -5.39 -9.76
N PHE A 251 3.35 -5.90 -10.24
CA PHE A 251 2.99 -5.85 -11.65
C PHE A 251 3.01 -4.43 -12.23
N LEU A 252 2.36 -3.48 -11.55
CA LEU A 252 2.35 -2.07 -11.95
C LEU A 252 3.75 -1.45 -11.88
N PHE A 253 4.56 -1.79 -10.88
CA PHE A 253 5.95 -1.34 -10.80
C PHE A 253 6.74 -1.79 -12.03
N PHE A 254 6.66 -3.08 -12.41
CA PHE A 254 7.37 -3.59 -13.59
C PHE A 254 6.95 -2.85 -14.87
N ILE A 255 5.64 -2.60 -15.05
CA ILE A 255 5.14 -1.85 -16.21
C ILE A 255 5.66 -0.42 -16.21
N LEU A 256 5.44 0.32 -15.12
CA LEU A 256 5.78 1.74 -15.01
C LEU A 256 7.29 1.97 -15.15
N PHE A 257 8.09 1.12 -14.51
CA PHE A 257 9.55 1.22 -14.58
C PHE A 257 10.06 0.90 -15.99
N SER A 258 9.56 -0.16 -16.63
CA SER A 258 9.95 -0.48 -18.01
C SER A 258 9.54 0.62 -18.99
N PHE A 259 8.33 1.18 -18.83
CA PHE A 259 7.86 2.30 -19.64
C PHE A 259 8.71 3.56 -19.47
N SER A 260 9.09 3.90 -18.23
CA SER A 260 9.97 5.05 -17.97
C SER A 260 11.38 4.87 -18.56
N LEU A 261 11.92 3.64 -18.58
CA LEU A 261 13.17 3.34 -19.29
C LEU A 261 13.04 3.52 -20.81
N LEU A 262 11.93 3.06 -21.40
CA LEU A 262 11.66 3.25 -22.84
C LEU A 262 11.61 4.73 -23.20
N ILE A 263 10.88 5.53 -22.42
CA ILE A 263 10.82 6.99 -22.59
C ILE A 263 12.22 7.59 -22.54
N ARG A 264 13.01 7.26 -21.51
CA ARG A 264 14.39 7.75 -21.38
C ARG A 264 15.22 7.42 -22.62
N GLY A 265 15.13 6.18 -23.12
CA GLY A 265 15.82 5.75 -24.34
C GLY A 265 15.44 6.58 -25.57
N LEU A 266 14.16 6.88 -25.75
CA LEU A 266 13.67 7.71 -26.86
C LEU A 266 14.20 9.15 -26.78
N PHE A 267 14.22 9.75 -25.59
CA PHE A 267 14.74 11.11 -25.40
C PHE A 267 16.25 11.20 -25.63
N VAL A 268 17.03 10.23 -25.12
CA VAL A 268 18.49 10.19 -25.34
C VAL A 268 18.81 10.04 -26.83
N LYS A 269 18.11 9.14 -27.54
CA LYS A 269 18.29 8.97 -29.01
C LYS A 269 17.99 10.26 -29.77
N ARG A 270 16.93 11.01 -29.40
CA ARG A 270 16.58 12.29 -30.04
C ARG A 270 17.62 13.38 -29.80
N ILE A 271 18.19 13.47 -28.59
CA ILE A 271 19.24 14.44 -28.27
C ILE A 271 20.51 14.13 -29.07
N ASN A 272 20.90 12.85 -29.14
CA ASN A 272 22.08 12.44 -29.90
C ASN A 272 21.91 12.69 -31.40
N LYS A 273 20.73 12.42 -31.98
CA LYS A 273 20.43 12.73 -33.39
C LYS A 273 20.45 14.24 -33.69
N LYS A 274 20.00 15.09 -32.77
CA LYS A 274 20.10 16.56 -32.91
C LYS A 274 21.53 17.08 -32.80
N ARG A 275 22.42 16.37 -32.11
CA ARG A 275 23.85 16.71 -32.03
C ARG A 275 24.59 16.28 -33.29
N SER A 276 24.37 15.05 -33.79
CA SER A 276 25.01 14.58 -35.02
C SER A 276 24.60 15.41 -36.26
N GLY A 277 23.32 15.81 -36.35
CA GLY A 277 22.85 16.68 -37.43
C GLY A 277 23.30 18.15 -37.34
N LYS A 278 23.99 18.55 -36.26
CA LYS A 278 24.65 19.88 -36.16
C LYS A 278 26.13 19.83 -36.55
N GLU A 279 26.77 18.66 -36.48
CA GLU A 279 28.16 18.47 -36.90
C GLU A 279 28.29 18.30 -38.43
N GLU A 280 27.21 17.94 -39.14
CA GLU A 280 27.20 17.90 -40.62
C GLU A 280 27.01 19.28 -41.29
N PHE A 281 26.80 20.35 -40.50
CA PHE A 281 26.62 21.74 -41.00
C PHE A 281 27.68 22.73 -40.47
N SER A 282 28.80 22.23 -39.91
CA SER A 282 29.97 23.04 -39.52
C SER A 282 31.17 22.68 -40.38
#